data_AF-A0A7Z9G5Y5-F1
#
_entry.id   AF-A0A7Z9G5Y5-F1
#
_cell.length_a   1.000
_cell.length_b   1.000
_cell.length_c   1.000
_cell.angle_alpha   90.00
_cell.angle_beta   90.00
_cell.angle_gamma   90.00
#
_symmetry.space_group_name_H-M   'P 1'
#
loop_
_entity.id
_entity.type
_entity.pdbx_description
1 polymer ?
#
loop_
_entity_poly.entity_id
_entity_poly.type
_entity_poly.pdbx_seq_one_letter_code
_entity_poly.pdbx_strand_id
1 'polypeptide(L)'
;FDRILKLLYAEFTLERASEEASIPLSRLLETADIIANCGGRLAAHNWRAASMGNEGGWQVTRCLFFLNVLTGSVGVKGGTSGNSWNKFVPTPFHKPPTIEAWNELHLPDEWPLAFFEMSFLLPHFLEEGRGEIDVYFTRAYNPLWINPDGFMWKKALTNEEKIKLHVALTPTWNETAWFADYVLPMGHAGERHDLMSQETHAGQWIATGTPIA
;
A
#
# COMPACT_ATOMS: atom_id res chain seq x y z
N PHE A 1 -16.88 -24.80 -7.89
CA PHE A 1 -15.88 -24.05 -7.10
C PHE A 1 -14.91 -25.01 -6.39
N ASP A 2 -15.35 -25.75 -5.35
CA ASP A 2 -14.50 -26.68 -4.57
C ASP A 2 -13.60 -27.60 -5.41
N ARG A 3 -14.16 -28.27 -6.43
CA ARG A 3 -13.39 -29.13 -7.35
C ARG A 3 -12.24 -28.40 -8.05
N ILE A 4 -12.46 -27.16 -8.50
CA ILE A 4 -11.44 -26.38 -9.20
C ILE A 4 -10.37 -25.92 -8.21
N LEU A 5 -10.77 -25.51 -7.00
CA LEU A 5 -9.83 -25.13 -5.96
C LEU A 5 -8.88 -26.28 -5.60
N LYS A 6 -9.42 -27.49 -5.40
CA LYS A 6 -8.62 -28.68 -5.11
C LYS A 6 -7.65 -29.02 -6.24
N LEU A 7 -8.04 -28.82 -7.50
CA LEU A 7 -7.16 -29.02 -8.65
C LEU A 7 -6.04 -27.98 -8.71
N LEU A 8 -6.37 -26.69 -8.56
CA LEU A 8 -5.40 -25.59 -8.59
C LEU A 8 -4.38 -25.67 -7.46
N TYR A 9 -4.78 -26.19 -6.29
CA TYR A 9 -3.92 -26.31 -5.12
C TYR A 9 -3.32 -27.71 -4.92
N ALA A 10 -3.53 -28.64 -5.85
CA ALA A 10 -3.12 -30.04 -5.69
C ALA A 10 -1.62 -30.22 -5.43
N GLU A 11 -0.79 -29.34 -6.00
CA GLU A 11 0.67 -29.38 -5.87
C GLU A 11 1.22 -28.68 -4.61
N PHE A 12 0.39 -27.94 -3.86
CA PHE A 12 0.80 -27.20 -2.67
C PHE A 12 0.57 -28.03 -1.41
N THR A 13 1.36 -29.09 -1.25
CA THR A 13 1.26 -29.98 -0.07
C THR A 13 2.04 -29.40 1.12
N LEU A 14 1.73 -29.89 2.34
CA LEU A 14 2.44 -29.47 3.54
C LEU A 14 3.88 -29.99 3.57
N GLU A 15 4.17 -31.12 2.92
CA GLU A 15 5.53 -31.65 2.75
C GLU A 15 6.37 -30.71 1.89
N ARG A 16 5.82 -30.26 0.76
CA ARG A 16 6.47 -29.27 -0.11
C ARG A 16 6.71 -27.97 0.65
N ALA A 17 5.70 -27.47 1.38
CA ALA A 17 5.84 -26.26 2.19
C ALA A 17 6.88 -26.43 3.31
N SER A 18 7.00 -27.62 3.91
CA SER A 18 8.00 -27.95 4.93
C SER A 18 9.42 -27.85 4.37
N GLU A 19 9.63 -28.39 3.16
CA GLU A 19 10.91 -28.32 2.46
C GLU A 19 11.24 -26.88 2.03
N GLU A 20 10.34 -26.21 1.31
CA GLU A 20 10.55 -24.86 0.78
C GLU A 20 10.77 -23.80 1.89
N ALA A 21 9.99 -23.88 2.97
CA ALA A 21 10.10 -22.93 4.08
C ALA A 21 11.14 -23.35 5.12
N SER A 22 11.73 -24.55 5.01
CA SER A 22 12.61 -25.14 6.03
C SER A 22 11.96 -25.17 7.43
N ILE A 23 10.66 -25.46 7.48
CA ILE A 23 9.87 -25.57 8.72
C ILE A 23 9.55 -27.06 8.95
N PRO A 24 9.70 -27.62 10.16
CA PRO A 24 9.34 -29.00 10.42
C PRO A 24 7.88 -29.31 10.04
N LEU A 25 7.66 -30.38 9.29
CA LEU A 25 6.33 -30.80 8.82
C LEU A 25 5.30 -30.92 9.96
N SER A 26 5.73 -31.41 11.13
CA SER A 26 4.88 -31.50 12.32
C SER A 26 4.29 -30.17 12.76
N ARG A 27 5.04 -29.07 12.63
CA ARG A 27 4.58 -27.71 12.97
C ARG A 27 3.55 -27.19 11.98
N LEU A 28 3.72 -27.53 10.70
CA LEU A 28 2.76 -27.16 9.66
C LEU A 28 1.44 -27.91 9.83
N LEU A 29 1.49 -29.21 10.12
CA LEU A 29 0.30 -30.02 10.42
C LEU A 29 -0.44 -29.48 11.66
N GLU A 30 0.29 -29.23 12.76
CA GLU A 30 -0.27 -28.63 13.98
C GLU A 30 -0.96 -27.29 13.68
N THR A 31 -0.30 -26.42 12.89
CA THR A 31 -0.84 -25.10 12.52
C THR A 31 -2.09 -25.22 11.65
N ALA A 32 -2.07 -26.14 10.67
CA ALA A 32 -3.22 -26.40 9.80
C ALA A 32 -4.43 -26.89 10.60
N ASP A 33 -4.23 -27.80 11.56
CA ASP A 33 -5.29 -28.30 12.45
C ASP A 33 -5.87 -27.18 13.33
N ILE A 34 -5.03 -26.32 13.89
CA ILE A 34 -5.49 -25.15 14.68
C ILE A 34 -6.34 -24.22 13.81
N ILE A 35 -5.89 -23.92 12.59
CA ILE A 35 -6.61 -23.04 11.66
C ILE A 35 -7.94 -23.65 11.25
N ALA A 36 -7.96 -24.93 10.87
CA ALA A 36 -9.17 -25.65 10.46
C ALA A 36 -10.23 -25.66 11.57
N ASN A 37 -9.79 -25.75 12.83
CA ASN A 37 -10.67 -25.83 14.00
C ASN A 37 -10.88 -24.47 14.71
N CYS A 38 -10.51 -23.35 14.10
CA CYS A 38 -10.61 -22.03 14.75
C CYS A 38 -12.07 -21.57 15.01
N GLY A 39 -13.04 -22.17 14.32
CA GLY A 39 -14.46 -21.82 14.42
C GLY A 39 -14.78 -20.42 13.89
N GLY A 40 -14.13 -20.00 12.80
CA GLY A 40 -14.29 -18.66 12.21
C GLY A 40 -13.57 -17.54 12.97
N ARG A 41 -12.65 -17.88 13.87
CA ARG A 41 -11.90 -16.93 14.71
C ARG A 41 -10.44 -16.86 14.28
N LEU A 42 -10.21 -16.68 12.99
CA LEU A 42 -8.88 -16.47 12.42
C LEU A 42 -8.69 -15.01 12.00
N ALA A 43 -7.56 -14.44 12.41
CA ALA A 43 -7.11 -13.12 11.97
C ALA A 43 -5.73 -13.23 11.32
N ALA A 44 -5.69 -13.68 10.07
CA ALA A 44 -4.44 -13.78 9.29
C ALA A 44 -4.12 -12.43 8.63
N HIS A 45 -2.94 -11.89 8.93
CA HIS A 45 -2.48 -10.57 8.46
C HIS A 45 -1.11 -10.66 7.80
N ASN A 46 -0.90 -9.85 6.75
CA ASN A 46 0.37 -9.73 6.08
C ASN A 46 1.23 -8.62 6.72
N TRP A 47 2.52 -8.90 6.94
CA TRP A 47 3.48 -7.85 7.24
C TRP A 47 3.97 -7.21 5.94
N ARG A 48 3.97 -5.86 5.88
CA ARG A 48 4.24 -5.10 4.64
C ARG A 48 5.51 -5.51 3.90
N ALA A 49 6.55 -5.92 4.62
CA ALA A 49 7.83 -6.28 4.00
C ALA A 49 7.70 -7.53 3.12
N ALA A 50 6.85 -8.50 3.49
CA ALA A 50 6.66 -9.71 2.69
C ALA A 50 6.01 -9.40 1.33
N SER A 51 5.10 -8.42 1.29
CA SER A 51 4.43 -8.01 0.05
C SER A 51 5.22 -7.02 -0.81
N MET A 52 6.06 -6.18 -0.20
CA MET A 52 6.80 -5.12 -0.91
C MET A 52 8.23 -5.53 -1.29
N GLY A 53 8.84 -6.47 -0.57
CA GLY A 53 10.28 -6.73 -0.66
C GLY A 53 10.70 -7.70 -1.75
N ASN A 54 9.77 -8.37 -2.43
CA ASN A 54 10.07 -9.40 -3.43
C ASN A 54 9.14 -9.30 -4.64
N GLU A 55 9.65 -9.66 -5.80
CA GLU A 55 8.81 -9.90 -6.98
C GLU A 55 7.75 -10.96 -6.65
N GLY A 56 6.49 -10.67 -7.01
CA GLY A 56 5.36 -11.55 -6.67
C GLY A 56 4.92 -11.53 -5.20
N GLY A 57 5.54 -10.72 -4.32
CA GLY A 57 5.21 -10.67 -2.89
C GLY A 57 3.75 -10.37 -2.57
N TRP A 58 3.02 -9.71 -3.48
CA TRP A 58 1.58 -9.49 -3.38
C TRP A 58 0.76 -10.79 -3.22
N GLN A 59 1.27 -11.92 -3.72
CA GLN A 59 0.64 -13.23 -3.54
C GLN A 59 0.58 -13.64 -2.06
N VAL A 60 1.57 -13.26 -1.25
CA VAL A 60 1.57 -13.55 0.20
C VAL A 60 0.33 -12.97 0.87
N THR A 61 -0.05 -11.74 0.50
CA THR A 61 -1.26 -11.09 1.02
C THR A 61 -2.52 -11.85 0.59
N ARG A 62 -2.59 -12.28 -0.68
CA ARG A 62 -3.73 -13.06 -1.18
C ARG A 62 -3.86 -14.41 -0.48
N CYS A 63 -2.76 -15.15 -0.33
CA CYS A 63 -2.74 -16.45 0.33
C CYS A 63 -3.15 -16.34 1.80
N LEU A 64 -2.60 -15.37 2.55
CA LEU A 64 -2.97 -15.18 3.96
C LEU A 64 -4.44 -14.76 4.11
N PHE A 65 -4.92 -13.82 3.29
CA PHE A 65 -6.32 -13.41 3.36
C PHE A 65 -7.27 -14.55 2.94
N PHE A 66 -6.85 -15.42 2.02
CA PHE A 66 -7.63 -16.58 1.62
C PHE A 66 -7.90 -17.56 2.77
N LEU A 67 -7.01 -17.67 3.76
CA LEU A 67 -7.28 -18.46 4.98
C LEU A 67 -8.48 -17.90 5.77
N ASN A 68 -8.61 -16.58 5.85
CA ASN A 68 -9.78 -15.95 6.49
C ASN A 68 -11.07 -16.28 5.72
N VAL A 69 -11.00 -16.36 4.38
CA VAL A 69 -12.14 -16.75 3.54
C VAL A 69 -12.50 -18.23 3.74
N LEU A 70 -11.53 -19.14 3.70
CA LEU A 70 -11.74 -20.58 3.85
C LEU A 70 -12.32 -20.95 5.21
N THR A 71 -11.92 -20.25 6.27
CA THR A 71 -12.42 -20.47 7.64
C THR A 71 -13.71 -19.72 7.94
N GLY A 72 -14.22 -18.89 7.02
CA GLY A 72 -15.39 -18.05 7.24
C GLY A 72 -15.18 -16.96 8.28
N SER A 73 -13.94 -16.48 8.46
CA SER A 73 -13.55 -15.57 9.54
C SER A 73 -13.76 -14.08 9.22
N VAL A 74 -14.17 -13.73 8.00
CA VAL A 74 -14.40 -12.32 7.62
C VAL A 74 -15.69 -11.81 8.27
N GLY A 75 -15.55 -10.77 9.12
CA GLY A 75 -16.65 -10.15 9.86
C GLY A 75 -17.21 -10.98 11.01
N VAL A 76 -16.52 -12.05 11.41
CA VAL A 76 -16.88 -12.85 12.58
C VAL A 76 -16.16 -12.34 13.83
N LYS A 77 -16.81 -12.41 15.00
CA LYS A 77 -16.19 -12.04 16.28
C LYS A 77 -14.96 -12.92 16.54
N GLY A 78 -13.79 -12.30 16.65
CA GLY A 78 -12.49 -12.98 16.78
C GLY A 78 -11.79 -13.27 15.45
N GLY A 79 -12.40 -12.90 14.32
CA GLY A 79 -11.81 -12.96 12.99
C GLY A 79 -11.34 -11.59 12.46
N THR A 80 -11.31 -11.43 11.14
CA THR A 80 -10.87 -10.19 10.47
C THR A 80 -12.06 -9.30 10.10
N SER A 81 -12.04 -8.04 10.54
CA SER A 81 -13.04 -7.03 10.14
C SER A 81 -12.61 -6.29 8.87
N GLY A 82 -13.57 -5.83 8.07
CA GLY A 82 -13.32 -4.85 7.01
C GLY A 82 -12.90 -3.51 7.60
N ASN A 83 -11.90 -2.87 7.00
CA ASN A 83 -11.43 -1.55 7.43
C ASN A 83 -12.52 -0.48 7.23
N SER A 84 -13.14 -0.45 6.06
CA SER A 84 -14.17 0.55 5.72
C SER A 84 -15.41 0.51 6.62
N TRP A 85 -15.61 -0.55 7.42
CA TRP A 85 -16.72 -0.64 8.36
C TRP A 85 -16.51 0.23 9.61
N ASN A 86 -15.24 0.49 9.99
CA ASN A 86 -14.89 1.18 11.23
C ASN A 86 -14.12 2.49 11.01
N LYS A 87 -13.77 2.84 9.77
CA LYS A 87 -13.15 4.13 9.45
C LYS A 87 -14.21 5.21 9.26
N PHE A 88 -14.00 6.40 9.82
CA PHE A 88 -14.72 7.60 9.44
C PHE A 88 -13.91 8.39 8.40
N VAL A 89 -14.52 8.74 7.27
CA VAL A 89 -13.91 9.60 6.24
C VAL A 89 -14.84 10.79 6.00
N PRO A 90 -14.42 12.03 6.31
CA PRO A 90 -15.24 13.20 6.09
C PRO A 90 -15.47 13.43 4.58
N THR A 91 -16.69 13.82 4.21
CA THR A 91 -16.97 14.25 2.83
C THR A 91 -16.67 15.75 2.70
N PRO A 92 -15.81 16.18 1.76
CA PRO A 92 -15.53 17.60 1.55
C PRO A 92 -16.76 18.34 1.00
N PHE A 93 -16.86 19.64 1.30
CA PHE A 93 -17.99 20.50 0.89
C PHE A 93 -18.12 20.65 -0.63
N HIS A 94 -17.00 20.60 -1.34
CA HIS A 94 -16.90 20.69 -2.79
C HIS A 94 -15.90 19.64 -3.27
N LYS A 95 -16.26 18.95 -4.35
CA LYS A 95 -15.41 17.95 -4.99
C LYS A 95 -15.11 18.44 -6.40
N PRO A 96 -13.84 18.41 -6.84
CA PRO A 96 -13.55 18.64 -8.24
C PRO A 96 -14.24 17.57 -9.11
N PRO A 97 -14.51 17.86 -10.39
CA PRO A 97 -14.98 16.85 -11.32
C PRO A 97 -13.98 15.68 -11.37
N THR A 98 -14.48 14.49 -11.65
CA THR A 98 -13.63 13.32 -11.87
C THR A 98 -12.78 13.51 -13.11
N ILE A 99 -11.54 13.02 -13.07
CA ILE A 99 -10.69 12.95 -14.26
C ILE A 99 -11.30 11.88 -15.18
N GLU A 100 -11.60 12.26 -16.43
CA GLU A 100 -12.23 11.36 -17.42
C GLU A 100 -11.21 10.66 -18.34
N ALA A 101 -9.92 10.95 -18.17
CA ALA A 101 -8.84 10.36 -18.94
C ALA A 101 -8.03 9.37 -18.09
N TRP A 102 -7.69 8.22 -18.69
CA TRP A 102 -6.74 7.30 -18.10
C TRP A 102 -5.33 7.90 -18.19
N ASN A 103 -4.58 7.87 -17.09
CA ASN A 103 -3.19 8.32 -17.05
C ASN A 103 -2.27 7.12 -16.83
N GLU A 104 -1.63 6.67 -17.91
CA GLU A 104 -0.71 5.52 -17.90
C GLU A 104 0.54 5.76 -17.05
N LEU A 105 0.89 7.02 -16.73
CA LEU A 105 1.97 7.33 -15.77
C LEU A 105 1.55 7.04 -14.31
N HIS A 106 0.25 7.05 -14.01
CA HIS A 106 -0.28 6.74 -12.68
C HIS A 106 -0.70 5.27 -12.56
N LEU A 107 -1.45 4.81 -13.57
CA LEU A 107 -2.04 3.47 -13.65
C LEU A 107 -1.55 2.78 -14.94
N PRO A 108 -0.32 2.23 -14.93
CA PRO A 108 0.27 1.53 -16.07
C PRO A 108 -0.50 0.24 -16.44
N ASP A 109 -0.50 -0.09 -17.74
CA ASP A 109 -1.14 -1.30 -18.29
C ASP A 109 -0.51 -2.61 -17.82
N GLU A 110 0.75 -2.56 -17.38
CA GLU A 110 1.50 -3.71 -16.89
C GLU A 110 0.96 -4.23 -15.54
N TRP A 111 0.32 -3.37 -14.75
CA TRP A 111 -0.24 -3.72 -13.43
C TRP A 111 -1.70 -3.25 -13.28
N PRO A 112 -2.64 -3.75 -14.11
CA PRO A 112 -4.01 -3.25 -14.15
C PRO A 112 -4.83 -3.63 -12.90
N LEU A 113 -4.30 -4.55 -12.08
CA LEU A 113 -4.88 -4.97 -10.80
C LEU A 113 -4.21 -4.30 -9.59
N ALA A 114 -3.34 -3.32 -9.80
CA ALA A 114 -2.78 -2.53 -8.72
C ALA A 114 -3.90 -1.78 -7.99
N PHE A 115 -3.92 -1.91 -6.65
CA PHE A 115 -4.93 -1.23 -5.83
C PHE A 115 -4.62 0.26 -5.62
N PHE A 116 -3.34 0.62 -5.69
CA PHE A 116 -2.85 1.99 -5.58
C PHE A 116 -2.06 2.39 -6.83
N GLU A 117 -1.94 3.69 -7.06
CA GLU A 117 -1.10 4.25 -8.12
C GLU A 117 0.36 3.78 -7.97
N MET A 118 1.03 3.57 -9.11
CA MET A 118 2.39 3.02 -9.18
C MET A 118 3.45 4.14 -9.19
N SER A 119 3.25 5.18 -8.36
CA SER A 119 4.03 6.43 -8.40
C SER A 119 5.54 6.22 -8.20
N PHE A 120 5.97 5.15 -7.53
CA PHE A 120 7.37 4.79 -7.37
C PHE A 120 8.08 4.43 -8.70
N LEU A 121 7.32 4.11 -9.76
CA LEU A 121 7.84 3.83 -11.11
C LEU A 121 7.96 5.07 -11.99
N LEU A 122 7.38 6.19 -11.56
CA LEU A 122 7.33 7.43 -12.35
C LEU A 122 8.67 7.82 -13.01
N PRO A 123 9.83 7.87 -12.31
CA PRO A 123 11.08 8.28 -12.97
C PRO A 123 11.51 7.32 -14.08
N HIS A 124 11.16 6.03 -14.00
CA HIS A 124 11.44 5.07 -15.06
C HIS A 124 10.56 5.32 -16.28
N PHE A 125 9.28 5.60 -16.07
CA PHE A 125 8.36 5.93 -17.18
C PHE A 125 8.77 7.21 -17.92
N LEU A 126 9.21 8.23 -17.18
CA LEU A 126 9.74 9.46 -17.77
C LEU A 126 11.01 9.19 -18.59
N GLU A 127 11.92 8.36 -18.07
CA GLU A 127 13.14 7.95 -18.77
C GLU A 127 12.84 7.18 -20.07
N GLU A 128 11.86 6.28 -20.04
CA GLU A 128 11.37 5.52 -21.21
C GLU A 128 10.66 6.40 -22.26
N GLY A 129 10.43 7.68 -21.95
CA GLY A 129 9.76 8.61 -22.86
C GLY A 129 8.24 8.43 -22.90
N ARG A 130 7.64 7.81 -21.89
CA ARG A 130 6.18 7.59 -21.80
C ARG A 130 5.39 8.88 -21.54
N GLY A 131 6.06 9.96 -21.17
CA GLY A 131 5.44 11.27 -21.00
C GLY A 131 6.37 12.26 -20.32
N GLU A 132 5.77 13.41 -19.99
CA GLU A 132 6.37 14.51 -19.24
C GLU A 132 5.35 15.01 -18.21
N ILE A 133 5.83 15.73 -17.20
CA ILE A 133 5.01 16.38 -16.19
C ILE A 133 5.25 17.88 -16.23
N ASP A 134 4.18 18.65 -16.45
CA ASP A 134 4.26 20.11 -16.41
C ASP A 134 4.53 20.63 -14.99
N VAL A 135 3.79 20.13 -14.00
CA VAL A 135 3.98 20.50 -12.59
C VAL A 135 3.86 19.28 -11.69
N TYR A 136 4.92 18.98 -10.94
CA TYR A 136 4.96 17.86 -10.01
C TYR A 136 4.95 18.36 -8.56
N PHE A 137 3.96 17.92 -7.78
CA PHE A 137 3.85 18.23 -6.37
C PHE A 137 4.24 17.02 -5.51
N THR A 138 5.29 17.15 -4.71
CA THR A 138 5.60 16.16 -3.66
C THR A 138 5.14 16.71 -2.31
N ARG A 139 4.13 16.09 -1.68
CA ARG A 139 3.60 16.53 -0.39
C ARG A 139 3.93 15.54 0.72
N ALA A 140 4.72 15.98 1.71
CA ALA A 140 5.23 15.16 2.80
C ALA A 140 5.80 13.81 2.32
N TYR A 141 6.43 13.83 1.14
CA TYR A 141 6.92 12.66 0.43
C TYR A 141 8.36 12.91 -0.02
N ASN A 142 9.25 11.98 0.31
CA ASN A 142 10.67 12.03 -0.03
C ASN A 142 11.04 10.84 -0.95
N PRO A 143 10.64 10.86 -2.23
CA PRO A 143 10.84 9.76 -3.18
C PRO A 143 12.31 9.35 -3.32
N LEU A 144 13.26 10.29 -3.19
CA LEU A 144 14.69 9.98 -3.28
C LEU A 144 15.16 8.99 -2.21
N TRP A 145 14.53 9.03 -1.04
CA TRP A 145 14.91 8.23 0.12
C TRP A 145 14.05 6.98 0.29
N ILE A 146 12.73 7.09 0.08
CA ILE A 146 11.78 6.03 0.42
C ILE A 146 11.56 5.01 -0.69
N ASN A 147 11.77 5.39 -1.95
CA ASN A 147 11.58 4.48 -3.07
C ASN A 147 12.86 3.72 -3.40
N PRO A 148 12.74 2.53 -4.01
CA PRO A 148 13.85 1.90 -4.70
C PRO A 148 14.44 2.85 -5.76
N ASP A 149 15.75 2.72 -6.00
CA ASP A 149 16.46 3.47 -7.04
C ASP A 149 16.32 5.00 -6.94
N GLY A 150 16.67 5.56 -5.78
CA GLY A 150 16.62 7.00 -5.52
C GLY A 150 17.45 7.85 -6.51
N PHE A 151 18.45 7.27 -7.20
CA PHE A 151 19.21 8.00 -8.22
C PHE A 151 18.41 8.21 -9.51
N MET A 152 17.49 7.31 -9.86
CA MET A 152 16.53 7.55 -10.95
C MET A 152 15.61 8.72 -10.61
N TRP A 153 15.18 8.83 -9.36
CA TRP A 153 14.46 10.00 -8.88
C TRP A 153 15.29 11.28 -8.98
N LYS A 154 16.56 11.24 -8.58
CA LYS A 154 17.47 12.41 -8.72
C LYS A 154 17.50 12.87 -10.18
N LYS A 155 17.73 11.92 -11.10
CA LYS A 155 17.82 12.18 -12.53
C LYS A 155 16.55 12.84 -13.07
N ALA A 156 15.38 12.28 -12.72
CA ALA A 156 14.08 12.80 -13.16
C ALA A 156 13.81 14.22 -12.60
N LEU A 157 14.07 14.44 -11.30
CA LEU A 157 13.83 15.74 -10.65
C LEU A 157 14.75 16.85 -11.17
N THR A 158 15.96 16.51 -11.63
CA THR A 158 16.89 17.50 -12.22
C THR A 158 16.70 17.72 -13.72
N ASN A 159 15.74 17.03 -14.36
CA ASN A 159 15.51 17.12 -15.79
C ASN A 159 14.25 17.95 -16.09
N GLU A 160 14.46 19.23 -16.40
CA GLU A 160 13.38 20.18 -16.74
C GLU A 160 12.60 19.81 -18.01
N GLU A 161 13.14 18.97 -18.90
CA GLU A 161 12.39 18.44 -20.04
C GLU A 161 11.38 17.36 -19.63
N LYS A 162 11.58 16.72 -18.47
CA LYS A 162 10.71 15.63 -17.97
C LYS A 162 9.78 16.11 -16.87
N ILE A 163 10.28 16.94 -15.97
CA ILE A 163 9.50 17.60 -14.92
C ILE A 163 9.78 19.09 -15.02
N LYS A 164 8.85 19.84 -15.62
CA LYS A 164 9.07 21.26 -15.94
C LYS A 164 9.03 22.17 -14.72
N LEU A 165 8.32 21.75 -13.67
CA LEU A 165 8.25 22.47 -12.40
C LEU A 165 8.02 21.48 -11.24
N HIS A 166 8.96 21.39 -10.30
CA HIS A 166 8.84 20.61 -9.08
C HIS A 166 8.59 21.50 -7.87
N VAL A 167 7.46 21.25 -7.18
CA VAL A 167 7.09 21.91 -5.94
C VAL A 167 7.08 20.92 -4.79
N ALA A 168 7.97 21.12 -3.82
CA ALA A 168 8.08 20.28 -2.62
C ALA A 168 7.34 20.92 -1.43
N LEU A 169 6.23 20.30 -1.02
CA LEU A 169 5.52 20.62 0.21
C LEU A 169 6.07 19.74 1.34
N THR A 170 6.93 20.27 2.20
CA THR A 170 7.63 19.47 3.22
C THR A 170 7.81 20.24 4.53
N PRO A 171 7.71 19.57 5.71
CA PRO A 171 7.99 20.21 6.99
C PRO A 171 9.50 20.31 7.30
N THR A 172 10.34 19.60 6.56
CA THR A 172 11.79 19.58 6.76
C THR A 172 12.53 19.70 5.42
N TRP A 173 13.77 20.22 5.48
CA TRP A 173 14.70 20.15 4.36
C TRP A 173 15.17 18.70 4.19
N ASN A 174 14.87 18.09 3.04
CA ASN A 174 15.16 16.68 2.75
C ASN A 174 15.78 16.52 1.35
N GLU A 175 16.20 15.30 1.01
CA GLU A 175 16.92 14.98 -0.22
C GLU A 175 16.12 15.31 -1.50
N THR A 176 14.79 15.15 -1.46
CA THR A 176 13.92 15.54 -2.58
C THR A 176 13.80 17.05 -2.71
N ALA A 177 13.68 17.77 -1.58
CA ALA A 177 13.56 19.23 -1.56
C ALA A 177 14.82 19.94 -2.10
N TRP A 178 15.98 19.28 -2.07
CA TRP A 178 17.23 19.81 -2.64
C TRP A 178 17.13 20.10 -4.15
N PHE A 179 16.26 19.39 -4.86
CA PHE A 179 16.10 19.48 -6.31
C PHE A 179 14.78 20.14 -6.74
N ALA A 180 14.05 20.76 -5.81
CA ALA A 180 12.78 21.42 -6.11
C ALA A 180 12.98 22.87 -6.56
N ASP A 181 12.17 23.32 -7.51
CA ASP A 181 12.10 24.73 -7.91
C ASP A 181 11.50 25.60 -6.81
N TYR A 182 10.48 25.06 -6.13
CA TYR A 182 9.85 25.71 -4.98
C TYR A 182 9.72 24.75 -3.81
N VAL A 183 10.12 25.23 -2.63
CA VAL A 183 9.86 24.57 -1.35
C VAL A 183 8.77 25.35 -0.62
N LEU A 184 7.65 24.69 -0.35
CA LEU A 184 6.52 25.24 0.40
C LEU A 184 6.52 24.61 1.80
N PRO A 185 6.93 25.34 2.85
CA PRO A 185 7.01 24.79 4.20
C PRO A 185 5.65 24.32 4.71
N MET A 186 5.63 23.14 5.34
CA MET A 186 4.45 22.60 6.02
C MET A 186 4.63 22.55 7.53
N GLY A 187 3.56 22.75 8.28
CA GLY A 187 3.58 22.54 9.73
C GLY A 187 3.70 21.07 10.12
N HIS A 188 4.40 20.81 11.23
CA HIS A 188 4.46 19.51 11.89
C HIS A 188 3.11 19.18 12.56
N ALA A 189 2.97 17.95 13.07
CA ALA A 189 1.73 17.46 13.67
C ALA A 189 1.16 18.37 14.78
N GLY A 190 2.03 19.05 15.55
CA GLY A 190 1.63 19.97 16.62
C GLY A 190 1.26 21.39 16.16
N GLU A 191 1.32 21.69 14.87
CA GLU A 191 1.17 23.05 14.31
C GLU A 191 -0.05 23.16 13.38
N ARG A 192 -0.85 22.10 13.24
CA ARG A 192 -1.91 22.01 12.24
C ARG A 192 -3.23 21.49 12.81
N HIS A 193 -4.32 21.87 12.14
CA HIS A 193 -5.63 21.32 12.40
C HIS A 193 -5.85 20.09 11.52
N ASP A 194 -5.95 18.92 12.14
CA ASP A 194 -6.20 17.66 11.45
C ASP A 194 -7.44 16.96 12.00
N LEU A 195 -8.06 16.16 11.15
CA LEU A 195 -9.01 15.13 11.55
C LEU A 195 -8.40 13.76 11.28
N MET A 196 -8.46 12.88 12.27
CA MET A 196 -7.92 11.53 12.21
C MET A 196 -9.00 10.52 12.59
N SER A 197 -9.04 9.41 11.85
CA SER A 197 -9.82 8.22 12.19
C SER A 197 -9.02 6.98 11.79
N GLN A 198 -8.98 5.98 12.66
CA GLN A 198 -8.32 4.70 12.40
C GLN A 198 -9.18 3.52 12.86
N GLU A 199 -8.99 2.40 12.21
CA GLU A 199 -9.77 1.17 12.32
C GLU A 199 -9.22 0.26 13.43
N THR A 200 -9.06 0.79 14.64
CA THR A 200 -8.37 0.10 15.75
C THR A 200 -9.24 -0.94 16.47
N HIS A 201 -10.57 -0.82 16.37
CA HIS A 201 -11.52 -1.72 16.99
C HIS A 201 -12.86 -1.70 16.24
N ALA A 202 -13.83 -2.51 16.69
CA ALA A 202 -15.18 -2.58 16.13
C ALA A 202 -16.04 -1.36 16.54
N GLY A 203 -15.61 -0.18 16.09
CA GLY A 203 -16.28 1.09 16.34
C GLY A 203 -15.65 2.20 15.51
N GLN A 204 -16.45 3.22 15.20
CA GLN A 204 -15.97 4.44 14.56
C GLN A 204 -15.63 5.47 15.63
N TRP A 205 -14.47 6.09 15.47
CA TRP A 205 -14.06 7.21 16.31
C TRP A 205 -13.32 8.25 15.46
N ILE A 206 -13.28 9.47 15.98
CA ILE A 206 -12.53 10.58 15.43
C ILE A 206 -11.64 11.18 16.51
N ALA A 207 -10.47 11.66 16.12
CA ALA A 207 -9.65 12.55 16.92
C ALA A 207 -9.31 13.79 16.11
N THR A 208 -9.24 14.92 16.80
CA THR A 208 -8.84 16.19 16.21
C THR A 208 -7.43 16.54 16.67
N GLY A 209 -6.53 16.74 15.72
CA GLY A 209 -5.27 17.44 15.97
C GLY A 209 -5.54 18.94 16.00
N THR A 210 -5.16 19.61 17.07
CA THR A 210 -5.16 21.07 17.16
C THR A 210 -3.75 21.55 17.46
N PRO A 211 -3.37 22.74 16.99
CA PRO A 211 -2.08 23.33 17.35
C PRO A 211 -1.92 23.39 18.87
N ILE A 212 -0.75 22.98 19.37
CA ILE A 212 -0.42 22.90 20.81
C ILE A 212 0.60 23.95 21.26
N ALA A 213 0.75 25.05 20.50
CA ALA A 213 1.61 26.16 20.83
C ALA A 213 1.15 26.91 22.09
#